data_AF-A0A835NHM8-F1
#
_entry.id   AF-A0A835NHM8-F1
#
_cell.length_a   1.000
_cell.length_b   1.000
_cell.length_c   1.000
_cell.angle_alpha   90.00
_cell.angle_beta   90.00
_cell.angle_gamma   90.00
#
_symmetry.space_group_name_H-M   'P 1'
#
loop_
_entity.id
_entity.type
_entity.pdbx_description
1 polymer ?
#
loop_
_entity_poly.entity_id
_entity_poly.type
_entity_poly.pdbx_seq_one_letter_code
_entity_poly.pdbx_strand_id
1 'polypeptide(L)'
;MAPKSPGEKTRYDTSLGLLTKKFIRLLNESPDGVVDLNRAAEVLEVQKRRIYDITNVLEGIQLIRKKSKNHIQWMGTGIFEDAAMMTKQKVLRGELAELARTERMLDQFMQDCALQIQQLADNETNQRYPC
;
A
#
# COMPACT_ATOMS: atom_id res chain seq x y z
N MET A 1 46.02 -3.52 -19.34
CA MET A 1 44.67 -2.96 -19.09
C MET A 1 44.83 -1.79 -18.15
N ALA A 2 44.46 -0.58 -18.56
CA ALA A 2 44.60 0.61 -17.72
C ALA A 2 43.58 0.57 -16.55
N PRO A 3 43.94 1.07 -15.36
CA PRO A 3 43.04 1.10 -14.22
C PRO A 3 41.95 2.15 -14.44
N LYS A 4 40.68 1.79 -14.16
CA LYS A 4 39.54 2.71 -14.29
C LYS A 4 39.57 3.75 -13.18
N SER A 5 39.32 5.01 -13.54
CA SER A 5 39.32 6.16 -12.63
C SER A 5 38.22 6.07 -11.57
N PRO A 6 38.47 6.54 -10.33
CA PRO A 6 37.48 6.56 -9.26
C PRO A 6 36.47 7.66 -9.55
N GLY A 7 35.35 7.31 -10.19
CA GLY A 7 34.30 8.26 -10.57
C GLY A 7 33.45 7.85 -11.78
N GLU A 8 33.80 6.78 -12.49
CA GLU A 8 32.97 6.28 -13.59
C GLU A 8 31.67 5.66 -13.06
N LYS A 9 30.55 6.36 -13.24
CA LYS A 9 29.21 5.80 -13.04
C LYS A 9 29.09 4.53 -13.88
N THR A 10 28.76 3.41 -13.24
CA THR A 10 28.65 2.12 -13.93
C THR A 10 27.46 2.14 -14.88
N ARG A 11 27.45 1.27 -15.89
CA ARG A 11 26.31 1.10 -16.81
C ARG A 11 24.98 0.88 -16.06
N TYR A 12 25.04 0.27 -14.87
CA TYR A 12 23.87 0.05 -14.03
C TYR A 12 23.35 1.35 -13.38
N ASP A 13 24.25 2.24 -12.96
CA ASP A 13 23.91 3.51 -12.30
C ASP A 13 23.14 4.47 -13.22
N THR A 14 23.30 4.29 -14.53
CA THR A 14 22.59 5.05 -15.58
C THR A 14 21.48 4.24 -16.24
N SER A 15 21.15 3.05 -15.72
CA SER A 15 20.13 2.19 -16.32
C SER A 15 18.74 2.82 -16.22
N LEU A 16 17.93 2.65 -17.26
CA LEU A 16 16.56 3.16 -17.27
C LEU A 16 15.75 2.60 -16.10
N GLY A 17 15.92 1.32 -15.76
CA GLY A 17 15.23 0.69 -14.64
C GLY A 17 15.55 1.34 -13.29
N LEU A 18 16.81 1.69 -13.03
CA LEU A 18 17.18 2.38 -11.79
C LEU A 18 16.63 3.82 -11.76
N LEU A 19 16.71 4.53 -12.89
CA LEU A 19 16.17 5.87 -13.02
C LEU A 19 14.64 5.90 -12.83
N THR A 20 13.93 4.92 -13.41
CA THR A 20 12.48 4.76 -13.22
C THR A 20 12.13 4.53 -11.76
N LYS A 21 12.87 3.67 -11.04
CA LYS A 21 12.65 3.45 -9.60
C LYS A 21 12.80 4.74 -8.80
N LYS A 22 13.86 5.52 -9.06
CA LYS A 22 14.07 6.81 -8.39
C LYS A 22 13.00 7.83 -8.79
N PHE A 23 12.58 7.88 -10.05
CA PHE A 23 11.51 8.75 -10.54
C PHE A 23 10.15 8.45 -9.88
N ILE A 24 9.81 7.17 -9.68
CA ILE A 24 8.59 6.76 -8.97
C ILE A 24 8.61 7.20 -7.51
N ARG A 25 9.78 7.18 -6.83
CA ARG A 25 9.90 7.72 -5.47
C ARG A 25 9.56 9.21 -5.42
N LEU A 26 10.06 10.00 -6.38
CA LEU A 26 9.73 11.43 -6.49
C LEU A 26 8.23 11.68 -6.70
N LEU A 27 7.55 10.80 -7.43
CA LEU A 27 6.09 10.85 -7.60
C LEU A 27 5.35 10.55 -6.29
N ASN A 28 5.78 9.52 -5.54
CA ASN A 28 5.17 9.13 -4.27
C ASN A 28 5.41 10.14 -3.14
N GLU A 29 6.56 10.81 -3.15
CA GLU A 29 6.90 11.86 -2.17
C GLU A 29 6.20 13.20 -2.47
N SER A 30 5.62 13.36 -3.66
CA SER A 30 4.90 14.57 -4.03
C SER A 30 3.50 14.58 -3.41
N PRO A 31 3.14 15.60 -2.60
CA PRO A 31 1.85 15.63 -1.89
C PRO A 31 0.64 15.65 -2.82
N ASP A 32 0.77 16.23 -4.01
CA ASP A 32 -0.31 16.31 -5.01
C ASP A 32 -0.21 15.22 -6.09
N GLY A 33 0.78 14.31 -5.97
CA GLY A 33 1.14 13.36 -7.01
C GLY A 33 1.60 14.03 -8.31
N VAL A 34 2.04 15.28 -8.28
CA VAL A 34 2.50 16.03 -9.46
C VAL A 34 4.01 16.23 -9.40
N VAL A 35 4.69 16.00 -10.51
CA VAL A 35 6.14 16.16 -10.62
C VAL A 35 6.50 17.09 -11.78
N ASP A 36 7.38 18.06 -11.50
CA ASP A 36 8.04 18.88 -12.52
C ASP A 36 9.20 18.10 -13.15
N LEU A 37 9.19 18.00 -14.48
CA LEU A 37 10.17 17.26 -15.27
C LEU A 37 11.59 17.88 -15.23
N ASN A 38 11.71 19.20 -15.04
CA ASN A 38 13.00 19.87 -14.85
C ASN A 38 13.61 19.48 -13.50
N ARG A 39 12.81 19.57 -12.44
CA ARG A 39 13.23 19.15 -11.09
C ARG A 39 13.62 17.68 -11.08
N ALA A 40 12.84 16.82 -11.74
CA ALA A 40 13.18 15.40 -11.84
C ALA A 40 14.50 15.15 -12.58
N ALA A 41 14.80 15.92 -13.63
CA ALA A 41 16.08 15.84 -14.35
C ALA A 41 17.27 16.23 -13.46
N GLU A 42 17.11 17.30 -12.67
CA GLU A 42 18.12 17.76 -11.71
C GLU A 42 18.37 16.74 -10.61
N VAL A 43 17.31 16.25 -9.96
CA VAL A 43 17.42 15.31 -8.83
C VAL A 43 17.98 13.95 -9.26
N LEU A 44 17.63 13.50 -10.47
CA LEU A 44 18.17 12.25 -11.01
C LEU A 44 19.54 12.43 -11.66
N GLU A 45 20.04 13.66 -11.76
CA GLU A 45 21.29 14.02 -12.46
C GLU A 45 21.35 13.47 -13.89
N VAL A 46 20.24 13.58 -14.63
CA VAL A 46 20.13 13.09 -16.01
C VAL A 46 19.66 14.17 -16.97
N GLN A 47 19.98 13.97 -18.25
CA GLN A 47 19.46 14.82 -19.32
C GLN A 47 17.94 14.64 -19.49
N LYS A 48 17.25 15.70 -19.92
CA LYS A 48 15.79 15.68 -20.20
C LYS A 48 15.35 14.52 -21.09
N ARG A 49 16.22 14.08 -22.00
CA ARG A 49 15.94 12.92 -22.86
C ARG A 49 15.62 11.66 -22.08
N ARG A 50 16.31 11.39 -20.97
CA ARG A 50 16.07 10.21 -20.11
C ARG A 50 14.76 10.30 -19.37
N ILE A 51 14.34 11.51 -18.98
CA ILE A 51 13.01 11.73 -18.40
C ILE A 51 11.93 11.34 -19.41
N TYR A 52 12.08 11.68 -20.69
CA TYR A 52 11.12 11.27 -21.72
C TYR A 52 11.07 9.76 -21.93
N ASP A 53 12.20 9.05 -21.83
CA ASP A 53 12.18 7.57 -21.88
C ASP A 53 11.30 6.99 -20.77
N ILE A 54 11.40 7.53 -19.55
CA ILE A 54 10.60 7.10 -18.41
C ILE A 54 9.13 7.47 -18.61
N THR A 55 8.85 8.74 -18.96
CA THR A 55 7.47 9.22 -19.10
C THR A 55 6.74 8.53 -20.23
N ASN A 56 7.38 8.26 -21.37
CA ASN A 56 6.73 7.59 -22.50
C ASN A 56 6.28 6.17 -22.14
N VAL A 57 7.10 5.43 -21.38
CA VAL A 57 6.72 4.09 -20.91
C VAL A 57 5.58 4.19 -19.92
N LEU A 58 5.70 5.05 -18.90
CA LEU A 58 4.68 5.21 -17.87
C LEU A 58 3.35 5.75 -18.42
N GLU A 59 3.38 6.63 -19.41
CA GLU A 59 2.21 7.14 -20.13
C GLU A 59 1.60 6.06 -21.03
N GLY A 60 2.44 5.26 -21.70
CA GLY A 60 2.00 4.13 -22.52
C GLY A 60 1.24 3.06 -21.73
N ILE A 61 1.59 2.86 -20.45
CA ILE A 61 0.85 1.99 -19.51
C ILE A 61 -0.13 2.77 -18.62
N GLN A 62 -0.40 4.04 -18.95
CA GLN A 62 -1.39 4.90 -18.30
C GLN A 62 -1.18 5.14 -16.81
N LEU A 63 0.03 4.98 -16.28
CA LEU A 63 0.34 5.27 -14.87
C LEU A 63 0.52 6.76 -14.58
N ILE A 64 0.74 7.56 -15.61
CA ILE A 64 0.87 9.01 -15.51
C ILE A 64 0.10 9.69 -16.63
N ARG A 65 -0.22 10.97 -16.43
CA ARG A 65 -0.75 11.85 -17.48
C ARG A 65 -0.07 13.21 -17.47
N LYS A 66 -0.08 13.89 -18.60
CA LYS A 66 0.35 15.29 -18.69
C LYS A 66 -0.68 16.20 -18.01
N LYS A 67 -0.24 16.97 -17.00
CA LYS A 67 -1.08 17.99 -16.34
C LYS A 67 -0.92 19.36 -17.02
N SER A 68 0.32 19.76 -17.28
CA SER A 68 0.65 21.00 -18.00
C SER A 68 2.06 20.91 -18.59
N LYS A 69 2.56 21.99 -19.22
CA LYS A 69 3.94 22.01 -19.72
C LYS A 69 4.90 21.75 -18.54
N ASN A 70 5.83 20.82 -18.75
CA ASN A 70 6.79 20.35 -17.74
C ASN A 70 6.19 19.68 -16.49
N HIS A 71 4.88 19.44 -16.40
CA HIS A 71 4.27 18.81 -15.23
C HIS A 71 3.49 17.56 -15.60
N ILE A 72 3.80 16.46 -14.92
CA ILE A 72 3.07 15.20 -15.03
C ILE A 72 2.35 14.91 -13.71
N GLN A 73 1.26 14.18 -13.79
CA GLN A 73 0.49 13.72 -12.64
C GLN A 73 0.50 12.20 -12.58
N TRP A 74 0.80 11.68 -11.38
CA TRP A 74 0.66 10.29 -11.02
C TRP A 74 -0.81 9.87 -11.02
N MET A 75 -1.09 8.75 -11.67
CA MET A 75 -2.41 8.11 -11.72
C MET A 75 -2.42 6.75 -11.02
N GLY A 76 -1.23 6.24 -10.64
CA GLY A 76 -0.98 4.90 -10.14
C GLY A 76 -1.33 4.65 -8.66
N THR A 77 -2.48 5.13 -8.23
CA THR A 77 -3.25 4.57 -7.11
C THR A 77 -4.68 4.20 -7.53
N GLY A 78 -5.16 4.66 -8.69
CA GLY A 78 -6.54 4.43 -9.16
C GLY A 78 -6.70 3.57 -10.41
N ILE A 79 -5.60 3.15 -11.07
CA ILE A 79 -5.67 2.43 -12.36
C ILE A 79 -5.28 0.95 -12.23
N PHE A 80 -4.40 0.58 -11.29
CA PHE A 80 -4.03 -0.82 -11.04
C PHE A 80 -4.79 -1.46 -9.88
N GLU A 81 -5.46 -0.66 -9.04
CA GLU A 81 -6.58 -1.17 -8.25
C GLU A 81 -7.77 -1.19 -9.18
N ASP A 82 -7.95 -2.31 -9.90
CA ASP A 82 -9.17 -2.62 -10.63
C ASP A 82 -10.36 -2.18 -9.78
N ALA A 83 -11.28 -1.38 -10.34
CA ALA A 83 -12.44 -0.92 -9.58
C ALA A 83 -13.21 -2.11 -8.95
N ALA A 84 -13.12 -3.30 -9.57
CA ALA A 84 -13.60 -4.54 -8.99
C ALA A 84 -12.77 -5.01 -7.79
N MET A 85 -11.44 -4.88 -7.81
CA MET A 85 -10.55 -5.15 -6.67
C MET A 85 -10.83 -4.19 -5.50
N MET A 86 -11.03 -2.91 -5.77
CA MET A 86 -11.33 -1.90 -4.72
C MET A 86 -12.72 -2.15 -4.10
N THR A 87 -13.70 -2.53 -4.93
CA THR A 87 -15.03 -2.96 -4.48
C THR A 87 -14.94 -4.24 -3.65
N LYS A 88 -14.20 -5.25 -4.14
CA LYS A 88 -13.96 -6.51 -3.43
C LYS A 88 -13.25 -6.29 -2.09
N GLN A 89 -12.28 -5.38 -2.03
CA GLN A 89 -11.59 -5.01 -0.81
C GLN A 89 -12.53 -4.32 0.20
N LYS A 90 -13.44 -3.46 -0.26
CA LYS A 90 -14.48 -2.88 0.60
C LYS A 90 -15.45 -3.94 1.13
N VAL A 91 -15.90 -4.85 0.28
CA VAL A 91 -16.76 -5.98 0.67
C VAL A 91 -16.08 -6.86 1.71
N LEU A 92 -14.86 -7.31 1.43
CA LEU A 92 -14.07 -8.15 2.34
C LEU A 92 -13.82 -7.47 3.70
N ARG A 93 -13.59 -6.15 3.72
CA ARG A 93 -13.48 -5.39 4.97
C ARG A 93 -14.79 -5.34 5.75
N GLY A 94 -15.92 -5.23 5.06
CA GLY A 94 -17.25 -5.31 5.67
C GLY A 94 -17.52 -6.70 6.26
N GLU A 95 -17.21 -7.76 5.51
CA GLU A 95 -17.34 -9.15 5.96
C GLU A 95 -16.46 -9.44 7.18
N LEU A 96 -15.21 -8.98 7.18
CA LEU A 96 -14.32 -9.09 8.35
C LEU A 96 -14.89 -8.40 9.59
N ALA A 97 -15.49 -7.21 9.43
CA ALA A 97 -16.08 -6.49 10.54
C ALA A 97 -17.34 -7.18 11.09
N GLU A 98 -18.13 -7.82 10.22
CA GLU A 98 -19.28 -8.64 10.62
C GLU A 98 -18.84 -9.91 11.34
N LEU A 99 -17.88 -10.67 10.78
CA LEU A 99 -17.34 -11.85 11.44
C LEU A 99 -16.81 -11.53 12.83
N ALA A 100 -16.06 -10.43 12.98
CA ALA A 100 -15.54 -10.01 14.28
C ALA A 100 -16.65 -9.61 15.27
N ARG A 101 -17.80 -9.10 14.80
CA ARG A 101 -18.97 -8.86 15.65
C ARG A 101 -19.57 -10.18 16.13
N THR A 102 -19.76 -11.13 15.22
CA THR A 102 -20.32 -12.44 15.52
C THR A 102 -19.44 -13.22 16.49
N GLU A 103 -18.13 -13.21 16.30
CA GLU A 103 -17.15 -13.81 17.20
C GLU A 103 -17.29 -13.26 18.62
N ARG A 104 -17.29 -11.94 18.79
CA ARG A 104 -17.48 -11.31 20.11
C ARG A 104 -18.82 -11.68 20.77
N MET A 105 -19.88 -11.80 19.98
CA MET A 105 -21.19 -12.19 20.49
C MET A 105 -21.21 -13.65 20.95
N LEU A 106 -20.56 -14.55 20.20
CA LEU A 106 -20.41 -15.95 20.58
C LEU A 106 -19.57 -16.11 21.84
N ASP A 107 -18.47 -15.38 21.95
CA ASP A 107 -17.63 -15.36 23.17
C ASP A 107 -18.43 -14.91 24.39
N GLN A 108 -19.29 -13.91 24.24
CA GLN A 108 -20.17 -13.46 25.32
C GLN A 108 -21.15 -14.56 25.75
N PHE A 109 -21.82 -15.21 24.80
CA PHE A 109 -22.74 -16.31 25.14
C PHE A 109 -22.02 -17.49 25.80
N MET A 110 -20.80 -17.81 25.36
CA MET A 110 -20.00 -18.85 26.00
C MET A 110 -19.67 -18.49 27.45
N GLN A 111 -19.29 -17.25 27.72
CA GLN A 111 -19.05 -16.78 29.10
C GLN A 111 -20.32 -16.86 29.95
N ASP A 112 -21.46 -16.41 29.43
CA ASP A 112 -22.73 -16.42 30.15
C ASP A 112 -23.17 -17.84 30.51
N CYS A 113 -23.08 -18.78 29.55
CA CYS A 113 -23.35 -20.19 29.78
C CYS A 113 -22.40 -20.81 30.81
N ALA A 114 -21.10 -20.50 30.72
CA ALA A 114 -20.11 -20.98 31.69
C ALA A 114 -20.42 -20.49 33.11
N LEU A 115 -20.80 -19.22 33.25
CA LEU A 115 -21.23 -18.63 34.52
C LEU A 115 -22.49 -19.29 35.07
N GLN A 116 -23.50 -19.53 34.23
CA GLN A 116 -24.72 -20.22 34.66
C GLN A 116 -24.44 -21.65 35.13
N ILE A 117 -23.61 -22.41 34.41
CA ILE A 117 -23.23 -23.77 34.81
C ILE A 117 -22.51 -23.74 36.16
N GLN A 118 -21.59 -22.79 36.36
CA GLN A 118 -20.88 -22.65 37.62
C GLN A 118 -21.82 -22.31 38.78
N GLN A 119 -22.75 -21.36 38.59
CA GLN A 119 -23.74 -21.00 39.59
C GLN A 119 -24.67 -22.17 39.96
N LEU A 120 -25.07 -22.99 38.99
CA LEU A 120 -25.88 -24.18 39.26
C LEU A 120 -25.09 -25.22 40.05
N ALA A 121 -23.82 -25.46 39.70
CA ALA A 121 -22.94 -26.37 40.45
C ALA A 121 -22.69 -25.89 41.89
N ASP A 122 -22.51 -24.59 42.10
CA ASP A 122 -22.32 -23.98 43.42
C ASP A 122 -23.62 -24.03 44.26
N ASN A 123 -24.79 -23.91 43.64
CA ASN A 123 -26.08 -24.03 44.33
C ASN A 123 -26.40 -25.48 44.74
N GLU A 124 -26.11 -26.47 43.90
CA GLU A 124 -26.28 -27.89 44.26
C GLU A 124 -25.36 -28.33 45.39
N THR A 125 -24.14 -27.77 45.46
CA THR A 125 -23.21 -28.05 46.57
C THR A 125 -23.62 -27.35 47.87
N ASN A 126 -24.15 -26.13 47.82
CA ASN A 126 -24.67 -25.41 48.99
C ASN A 126 -25.96 -26.03 49.57
N GLN A 127 -26.83 -26.61 48.75
CA GLN A 127 -28.03 -27.31 49.23
C GLN A 127 -27.73 -28.68 49.85
N ARG A 128 -26.60 -29.30 49.51
CA ARG A 128 -26.24 -30.64 50.00
C ARG A 128 -25.61 -30.64 51.40
N TYR A 129 -25.19 -29.47 51.88
CA TYR A 129 -24.71 -29.26 53.25
C TYR A 129 -25.34 -28.00 53.86
N PRO A 130 -26.60 -28.07 54.33
CA PRO A 130 -27.11 -27.03 55.21
C PRO A 130 -26.40 -27.17 56.57
N CYS A 131 -25.78 -26.08 57.03
CA CYS A 131 -25.29 -25.96 58.40
C CYS A 131 -26.42 -26.12 59.42
#